data_AF-A0AAV0THH6-F1
#
_entry.id   AF-A0AAV0THH6-F1
#
_cell.length_a   1.000
_cell.length_b   1.000
_cell.length_c   1.000
_cell.angle_alpha   90.00
_cell.angle_beta   90.00
_cell.angle_gamma   90.00
#
_symmetry.space_group_name_H-M   'P 1'
#
loop_
_entity.id
_entity.type
_entity.pdbx_description
1 polymer ?
#
loop_
_entity_poly.entity_id
_entity_poly.type
_entity_poly.pdbx_seq_one_letter_code
_entity_poly.pdbx_strand_id
1 'polypeptide(L)'
;MAAAPSRVTPMAFLGLLGDNASLVVVESVAYLSTFLLLLHVHSSGKRNAAVWVAAMFQVLLVELFLHSDDRWHAQSLLMAVPDRLPLYTVLLQAQLYYTAFVATSRLQIDVLFQPFAMGTFVVLLALPLELLGAKFLWWTWHDTDPLLADRLLGIPCHALFYCYYFAFAFSCVHHVLRRNWLTGDYCKEDQWASERAYVLLMPFLTTLLAAGLLILGYYCPVRLLGIQAQVSLFMLIGLSLLLCWIADRERGLPGVQDSLDPVAVYDSDWLYSCIDHAVNQMVFLLYFVLLLLVLFINPTEIVSMGHHQPLGHCLERQSYYSLIGMRHHRRKYLCAYDFDEDFTLCNVPMTQLLHEGPSYMICGRGYNNFATYVALVAGSFVGLNVLFYHVLKRPHVVTFHRRQ
;
A
#
# COMPACT_ATOMS: atom_id res chain seq x y z
N MET A 1 -21.82 -9.54 -39.13
CA MET A 1 -21.38 -10.66 -38.28
C MET A 1 -21.58 -10.23 -36.84
N ALA A 2 -22.45 -10.91 -36.12
CA ALA A 2 -22.83 -10.56 -34.76
C ALA A 2 -21.63 -10.65 -33.83
N ALA A 3 -21.35 -9.58 -33.08
CA ALA A 3 -20.36 -9.56 -32.02
C ALA A 3 -20.76 -10.59 -30.96
N ALA A 4 -19.92 -11.59 -30.73
CA ALA A 4 -20.06 -12.46 -29.59
C ALA A 4 -19.83 -11.60 -28.33
N PRO A 5 -20.77 -11.59 -27.37
CA PRO A 5 -20.51 -10.95 -26.09
C PRO A 5 -19.31 -11.66 -25.46
N SER A 6 -18.28 -10.89 -25.10
CA SER A 6 -17.13 -11.37 -24.34
C SER A 6 -17.62 -11.85 -22.97
N ARG A 7 -18.01 -13.13 -22.90
CA ARG A 7 -18.26 -13.81 -21.64
C ARG A 7 -16.93 -13.85 -20.91
N VAL A 8 -16.80 -13.02 -19.87
CA VAL A 8 -15.81 -13.18 -18.81
C VAL A 8 -16.06 -14.55 -18.21
N THR A 9 -15.29 -15.54 -18.65
CA THR A 9 -15.25 -16.83 -17.99
C THR A 9 -14.57 -16.62 -16.64
N PRO A 10 -15.15 -17.06 -15.51
CA PRO A 10 -14.40 -17.14 -14.28
C PRO A 10 -13.13 -17.94 -14.58
N MET A 11 -11.95 -17.35 -14.35
CA MET A 11 -10.71 -18.08 -14.54
C MET A 11 -10.75 -19.29 -13.61
N ALA A 12 -10.63 -20.47 -14.20
CA ALA A 12 -10.38 -21.66 -13.41
C ALA A 12 -9.05 -21.45 -12.68
N PHE A 13 -9.00 -21.76 -11.38
CA PHE A 13 -7.79 -21.70 -10.55
C PHE A 13 -6.55 -22.28 -11.26
N LEU A 14 -6.73 -23.39 -12.00
CA LEU A 14 -5.67 -24.05 -12.77
C LEU A 14 -5.12 -23.20 -13.93
N GLY A 15 -5.95 -22.35 -14.54
CA GLY A 15 -5.51 -21.41 -15.57
C GLY A 15 -4.64 -20.32 -14.96
N LEU A 16 -5.12 -19.66 -13.90
CA LEU A 16 -4.33 -18.62 -13.21
C LEU A 16 -3.01 -19.16 -12.64
N LEU A 17 -3.01 -20.40 -12.13
CA LEU A 17 -1.79 -21.05 -11.66
C LEU A 17 -0.79 -21.31 -12.79
N GLY A 18 -1.27 -21.66 -13.98
CA GLY A 18 -0.42 -21.86 -15.16
C GLY A 18 0.15 -20.56 -15.72
N ASP A 19 -0.65 -19.48 -15.69
CA ASP A 19 -0.29 -18.22 -16.33
C ASP A 19 0.47 -17.26 -15.38
N ASN A 20 0.09 -17.20 -14.09
CA ASN A 20 0.77 -16.38 -13.09
C ASN A 20 0.75 -17.03 -11.69
N ALA A 21 1.58 -18.05 -11.51
CA ALA A 21 1.75 -18.72 -10.22
C ALA A 21 2.13 -17.76 -9.07
N SER A 22 2.91 -16.70 -9.36
CA SER A 22 3.34 -15.73 -8.35
C SER A 22 2.16 -14.97 -7.74
N LEU A 23 1.15 -14.63 -8.56
CA LEU A 23 -0.05 -13.93 -8.13
C LEU A 23 -0.88 -14.82 -7.21
N VAL A 24 -1.07 -16.10 -7.56
CA VAL A 24 -1.79 -17.08 -6.72
C VAL A 24 -1.13 -17.24 -5.35
N VAL A 25 0.21 -17.29 -5.32
CA VAL A 25 0.98 -17.41 -4.08
C VAL A 25 0.81 -16.16 -3.21
N VAL A 26 0.95 -14.96 -3.78
CA VAL A 26 0.76 -13.71 -3.03
C VAL A 26 -0.68 -13.54 -2.55
N GLU A 27 -1.66 -13.86 -3.37
CA GLU A 27 -3.08 -13.84 -3.00
C GLU A 27 -3.35 -14.77 -1.80
N SER A 28 -2.84 -16.01 -1.86
CA SER A 28 -2.98 -17.00 -0.78
C SER A 28 -2.34 -16.51 0.51
N VAL A 29 -1.14 -15.93 0.43
CA VAL A 29 -0.40 -15.44 1.59
C VAL A 29 -1.01 -14.16 2.15
N ALA A 30 -1.58 -13.29 1.32
CA ALA A 30 -2.32 -12.12 1.75
C ALA A 30 -3.57 -12.51 2.55
N TYR A 31 -4.31 -13.53 2.11
CA TYR A 31 -5.46 -14.05 2.86
C TYR A 31 -5.07 -14.72 4.17
N LEU A 32 -4.01 -15.54 4.18
CA LEU A 32 -3.50 -16.13 5.41
C LEU A 32 -2.99 -15.07 6.39
N SER A 33 -2.28 -14.05 5.90
CA SER A 33 -1.82 -12.91 6.69
C SER A 33 -2.97 -12.11 7.26
N THR A 34 -4.02 -11.87 6.47
CA THR A 34 -5.26 -11.23 6.92
C THR A 34 -5.94 -12.03 8.02
N PHE A 35 -5.99 -13.36 7.89
CA PHE A 35 -6.56 -14.22 8.93
C PHE A 35 -5.80 -14.08 10.26
N LEU A 36 -4.47 -14.12 10.23
CA LEU A 36 -3.64 -13.89 11.42
C LEU A 36 -3.86 -12.49 12.02
N LEU A 37 -4.00 -11.48 11.16
CA LEU A 37 -4.29 -10.12 11.57
C LEU A 37 -5.66 -10.01 12.26
N LEU A 38 -6.68 -10.69 11.74
CA LEU A 38 -8.02 -10.72 12.32
C LEU A 38 -8.03 -11.37 13.71
N LEU A 39 -7.20 -12.39 13.94
CA LEU A 39 -7.01 -12.97 15.28
C LEU A 39 -6.46 -11.91 16.25
N HIS A 40 -5.45 -11.15 15.84
CA HIS A 40 -4.90 -10.05 16.63
C HIS A 40 -5.94 -8.92 16.84
N VAL A 41 -6.67 -8.53 15.80
CA VAL A 41 -7.72 -7.51 15.91
C VAL A 41 -8.83 -7.95 16.87
N HIS A 42 -9.20 -9.23 16.84
CA HIS A 42 -10.21 -9.78 17.73
C HIS A 42 -9.75 -9.84 19.18
N SER A 43 -8.48 -10.21 19.42
CA SER A 43 -7.91 -10.20 20.77
C SER A 43 -7.78 -8.76 21.29
N SER A 44 -7.21 -7.86 20.48
CA SER A 44 -6.83 -6.49 20.86
C SER A 44 -8.00 -5.49 20.94
N GLY A 45 -9.25 -5.97 20.96
CA GLY A 45 -10.45 -5.19 21.19
C GLY A 45 -11.03 -4.46 19.97
N LYS A 46 -12.26 -3.94 20.13
CA LYS A 46 -13.07 -3.33 19.04
C LYS A 46 -12.43 -2.10 18.38
N ARG A 47 -11.51 -1.41 19.06
CA ARG A 47 -10.84 -0.21 18.53
C ARG A 47 -9.93 -0.53 17.35
N ASN A 48 -9.21 -1.64 17.44
CA ASN A 48 -8.37 -2.13 16.35
C ASN A 48 -9.18 -2.56 15.14
N ALA A 49 -10.38 -3.13 15.36
CA ALA A 49 -11.30 -3.45 14.29
C ALA A 49 -11.77 -2.20 13.55
N ALA A 50 -12.11 -1.13 14.26
CA ALA A 50 -12.52 0.13 13.64
C ALA A 50 -11.42 0.74 12.77
N VAL A 51 -10.16 0.75 13.25
CA VAL A 51 -9.01 1.24 12.48
C VAL A 51 -8.76 0.37 11.24
N TRP A 52 -8.80 -0.96 11.37
CA TRP A 52 -8.60 -1.87 10.25
C TRP A 52 -9.69 -1.72 9.18
N VAL A 53 -10.96 -1.64 9.59
CA VAL A 53 -12.08 -1.40 8.66
C VAL A 53 -11.97 -0.02 8.01
N ALA A 54 -11.56 1.02 8.74
CA ALA A 54 -11.29 2.33 8.15
C ALA A 54 -10.14 2.28 7.13
N ALA A 55 -9.08 1.51 7.39
CA ALA A 55 -8.00 1.30 6.43
C ALA A 55 -8.49 0.58 5.15
N MET A 56 -9.38 -0.41 5.29
CA MET A 56 -10.02 -1.08 4.14
C MET A 56 -10.82 -0.09 3.28
N PHE A 57 -11.65 0.76 3.91
CA PHE A 57 -12.40 1.78 3.19
C PHE A 57 -11.49 2.86 2.57
N GLN A 58 -10.40 3.23 3.24
CA GLN A 58 -9.40 4.11 2.68
C GLN A 58 -8.83 3.54 1.38
N VAL A 59 -8.39 2.27 1.39
CA VAL A 59 -7.84 1.62 0.19
C VAL A 59 -8.88 1.53 -0.92
N LEU A 60 -10.13 1.13 -0.61
CA LEU A 60 -11.21 1.07 -1.61
C LEU A 60 -11.45 2.43 -2.26
N LEU A 61 -11.54 3.49 -1.47
CA LEU A 61 -11.76 4.85 -1.98
C LEU A 61 -10.61 5.26 -2.92
N VAL A 62 -9.38 5.01 -2.49
CA VAL A 62 -8.17 5.31 -3.26
C VAL A 62 -8.11 4.57 -4.59
N GLU A 63 -8.30 3.25 -4.57
CA GLU A 63 -8.18 2.41 -5.77
C GLU A 63 -9.28 2.74 -6.78
N LEU A 64 -10.50 2.95 -6.31
CA LEU A 64 -11.66 3.15 -7.17
C LEU A 64 -11.76 4.57 -7.73
N PHE A 65 -11.29 5.59 -7.01
CA PHE A 65 -11.46 6.99 -7.43
C PHE A 65 -10.17 7.68 -7.86
N LEU A 66 -9.02 7.31 -7.29
CA LEU A 66 -7.75 8.00 -7.57
C LEU A 66 -6.83 7.22 -8.52
N HIS A 67 -6.90 5.89 -8.52
CA HIS A 67 -6.05 5.04 -9.37
C HIS A 67 -6.78 4.40 -10.55
N SER A 68 -8.07 4.70 -10.76
CA SER A 68 -8.94 3.99 -11.71
C SER A 68 -8.43 3.96 -13.15
N ASP A 69 -7.67 5.00 -13.55
CA ASP A 69 -7.15 5.18 -14.91
C ASP A 69 -5.61 5.21 -14.95
N ASP A 70 -4.96 4.96 -13.81
CA ASP A 70 -3.50 5.10 -13.64
C ASP A 70 -2.84 3.75 -13.37
N ARG A 71 -3.58 2.83 -12.74
CA ARG A 71 -3.13 1.47 -12.41
C ARG A 71 -4.19 0.46 -12.79
N TRP A 72 -3.75 -0.64 -13.37
CA TRP A 72 -4.58 -1.78 -13.69
C TRP A 72 -4.06 -3.03 -13.01
N HIS A 73 -4.96 -3.80 -12.41
CA HIS A 73 -4.62 -5.03 -11.71
C HIS A 73 -4.85 -6.26 -12.59
N ALA A 74 -4.00 -7.26 -12.42
CA ALA A 74 -4.21 -8.58 -13.00
C ALA A 74 -5.47 -9.24 -12.44
N GLN A 75 -6.08 -10.14 -13.23
CA GLN A 75 -7.22 -10.92 -12.75
C GLN A 75 -6.77 -11.90 -11.67
N SER A 76 -7.38 -11.81 -10.50
CA SER A 76 -7.13 -12.66 -9.33
C SER A 76 -8.22 -13.73 -9.17
N LEU A 77 -8.09 -14.65 -8.21
CA LEU A 77 -9.13 -15.64 -7.93
C LEU A 77 -10.41 -14.96 -7.42
N LEU A 78 -10.28 -13.93 -6.58
CA LEU A 78 -11.41 -13.18 -6.04
C LEU A 78 -11.30 -11.68 -6.35
N MET A 79 -12.18 -11.21 -7.23
CA MET A 79 -12.32 -9.78 -7.54
C MET A 79 -13.30 -9.12 -6.57
N ALA A 80 -12.87 -8.04 -5.89
CA ALA A 80 -13.75 -7.21 -5.08
C ALA A 80 -14.65 -6.31 -5.95
N VAL A 81 -14.07 -5.73 -7.00
CA VAL A 81 -14.82 -5.08 -8.09
C VAL A 81 -14.46 -5.80 -9.38
N PRO A 82 -15.45 -6.34 -10.12
CA PRO A 82 -15.21 -7.05 -11.36
C PRO A 82 -14.29 -6.26 -12.28
N ASP A 83 -13.27 -6.93 -12.84
CA ASP A 83 -12.36 -6.39 -13.85
C ASP A 83 -11.50 -5.19 -13.44
N ARG A 84 -11.61 -4.73 -12.19
CA ARG A 84 -10.95 -3.51 -11.72
C ARG A 84 -10.08 -3.73 -10.51
N LEU A 85 -10.60 -4.40 -9.47
CA LEU A 85 -9.95 -4.44 -8.17
C LEU A 85 -10.02 -5.84 -7.55
N PRO A 86 -8.88 -6.54 -7.47
CA PRO A 86 -8.72 -7.76 -6.68
C PRO A 86 -9.01 -7.55 -5.20
N LEU A 87 -9.66 -8.52 -4.57
CA LEU A 87 -9.92 -8.48 -3.13
C LEU A 87 -8.61 -8.55 -2.32
N TYR A 88 -7.64 -9.36 -2.78
CA TYR A 88 -6.37 -9.50 -2.08
C TYR A 88 -5.61 -8.17 -2.02
N THR A 89 -5.67 -7.32 -3.05
CA THR A 89 -5.03 -5.99 -3.05
C THR A 89 -5.59 -5.11 -1.93
N VAL A 90 -6.92 -5.09 -1.76
CA VAL A 90 -7.57 -4.28 -0.72
C VAL A 90 -7.14 -4.74 0.67
N LEU A 91 -7.19 -6.05 0.90
CA LEU A 91 -6.79 -6.65 2.17
C LEU A 91 -5.29 -6.46 2.43
N LEU A 92 -4.46 -6.68 1.41
CA LEU A 92 -3.00 -6.52 1.44
C LEU A 92 -2.60 -5.09 1.77
N GLN A 93 -3.18 -4.07 1.16
CA GLN A 93 -2.83 -2.69 1.51
C GLN A 93 -3.35 -2.31 2.90
N ALA A 94 -4.58 -2.70 3.25
CA ALA A 94 -5.14 -2.40 4.57
C ALA A 94 -4.34 -3.06 5.70
N GLN A 95 -3.82 -4.27 5.50
CA GLN A 95 -2.93 -4.90 6.48
C GLN A 95 -1.58 -4.16 6.62
N LEU A 96 -1.03 -3.54 5.57
CA LEU A 96 0.18 -2.71 5.71
C LEU A 96 -0.11 -1.46 6.53
N TYR A 97 -1.24 -0.80 6.28
CA TYR A 97 -1.69 0.34 7.08
C TYR A 97 -1.86 -0.04 8.54
N TYR A 98 -2.57 -1.13 8.82
CA TYR A 98 -2.79 -1.58 10.18
C TYR A 98 -1.49 -1.97 10.88
N THR A 99 -0.59 -2.67 10.19
CA THR A 99 0.72 -3.06 10.73
C THR A 99 1.58 -1.84 11.05
N ALA A 100 1.62 -0.85 10.16
CA ALA A 100 2.30 0.41 10.40
C ALA A 100 1.67 1.21 11.55
N PHE A 101 0.34 1.17 11.68
CA PHE A 101 -0.40 1.82 12.77
C PHE A 101 -0.03 1.21 14.13
N VAL A 102 -0.06 -0.12 14.24
CA VAL A 102 0.34 -0.83 15.47
C VAL A 102 1.81 -0.58 15.80
N ALA A 103 2.71 -0.62 14.81
CA ALA A 103 4.12 -0.31 15.04
C ALA A 103 4.31 1.14 15.53
N THR A 104 3.60 2.10 14.93
CA THR A 104 3.66 3.51 15.31
C THR A 104 3.13 3.75 16.72
N SER A 105 2.01 3.12 17.10
CA SER A 105 1.46 3.25 18.45
C SER A 105 2.38 2.64 19.52
N ARG A 106 3.10 1.55 19.18
CA ARG A 106 4.09 0.90 20.05
C ARG A 106 5.39 1.69 20.21
N LEU A 107 5.71 2.63 19.31
CA LEU A 107 6.88 3.49 19.48
C LEU A 107 6.77 4.42 20.70
N GLN A 108 5.53 4.77 21.11
CA GLN A 108 5.27 5.66 22.24
C GLN A 108 6.08 6.97 22.17
N ILE A 109 6.15 7.54 20.96
CA ILE A 109 6.73 8.85 20.68
C ILE A 109 5.61 9.90 20.61
N ASP A 110 5.96 11.18 20.76
CA ASP A 110 5.01 12.30 20.67
C ASP A 110 4.08 12.17 19.44
N VAL A 111 2.79 12.40 19.68
CA VAL A 111 1.70 12.36 18.70
C VAL A 111 1.99 13.22 17.47
N LEU A 112 2.76 14.30 17.61
CA LEU A 112 3.19 15.14 16.49
C LEU A 112 4.11 14.39 15.50
N PHE A 113 4.95 13.49 16.01
CA PHE A 113 5.94 12.76 15.21
C PHE A 113 5.45 11.39 14.73
N GLN A 114 4.40 10.83 15.34
CA GLN A 114 3.79 9.57 14.92
C GLN A 114 3.40 9.52 13.42
N PRO A 115 2.81 10.56 12.81
CA PRO A 115 2.50 10.56 11.37
C PRO A 115 3.72 10.35 10.46
N PHE A 116 4.91 10.85 10.85
CA PHE A 116 6.15 10.63 10.09
C PHE A 116 6.62 9.17 10.17
N ALA A 117 6.49 8.56 11.35
CA ALA A 117 6.77 7.13 11.53
C ALA A 117 5.81 6.28 10.70
N MET A 118 4.51 6.58 10.77
CA MET A 118 3.46 5.89 10.02
C MET A 118 3.71 5.94 8.51
N GLY A 119 3.97 7.13 7.95
CA GLY A 119 4.30 7.30 6.53
C GLY A 119 5.53 6.49 6.12
N THR A 120 6.59 6.54 6.93
CA THR A 120 7.83 5.80 6.68
C THR A 120 7.62 4.30 6.72
N PHE A 121 6.90 3.78 7.72
CA PHE A 121 6.63 2.35 7.84
C PHE A 121 5.79 1.82 6.68
N VAL A 122 4.75 2.54 6.24
CA VAL A 122 3.97 2.10 5.08
C VAL A 122 4.81 2.06 3.81
N VAL A 123 5.69 3.04 3.57
CA VAL A 123 6.61 3.01 2.42
C VAL A 123 7.57 1.82 2.50
N LEU A 124 8.19 1.58 3.65
CA LEU A 124 9.12 0.46 3.84
C LEU A 124 8.43 -0.90 3.62
N LEU A 125 7.19 -1.03 4.10
CA LEU A 125 6.37 -2.22 3.92
C LEU A 125 5.92 -2.41 2.46
N ALA A 126 5.54 -1.32 1.78
CA ALA A 126 5.01 -1.35 0.41
C ALA A 126 6.11 -1.51 -0.65
N LEU A 127 7.31 -0.97 -0.43
CA LEU A 127 8.40 -0.96 -1.41
C LEU A 127 8.68 -2.32 -2.09
N PRO A 128 8.93 -3.43 -1.36
CA PRO A 128 9.18 -4.72 -1.99
C PRO A 128 7.94 -5.30 -2.69
N LEU A 129 6.72 -4.96 -2.24
CA LEU A 129 5.48 -5.34 -2.90
C LEU A 129 5.30 -4.59 -4.22
N GLU A 130 5.57 -3.29 -4.25
CA GLU A 130 5.56 -2.49 -5.48
C GLU A 130 6.64 -2.94 -6.47
N LEU A 131 7.83 -3.27 -5.96
CA LEU A 131 8.93 -3.78 -6.79
C LEU A 131 8.53 -5.08 -7.52
N LEU A 132 7.96 -6.03 -6.78
CA LEU A 132 7.59 -7.33 -7.33
C LEU A 132 6.25 -7.31 -8.03
N GLY A 133 5.31 -6.47 -7.62
CA GLY A 133 4.02 -6.32 -8.27
C GLY A 133 4.12 -5.78 -9.68
N ALA A 134 4.98 -4.79 -9.88
CA ALA A 134 5.32 -4.33 -11.23
C ALA A 134 6.09 -5.42 -12.01
N LYS A 135 7.06 -6.09 -11.38
CA LYS A 135 7.93 -7.05 -12.08
C LYS A 135 7.23 -8.36 -12.46
N PHE A 136 6.33 -8.84 -11.62
CA PHE A 136 5.54 -10.06 -11.81
C PHE A 136 4.12 -9.78 -12.34
N LEU A 137 3.89 -8.55 -12.82
CA LEU A 137 2.66 -8.14 -13.50
C LEU A 137 1.40 -8.38 -12.69
N TRP A 138 1.47 -8.21 -11.36
CA TRP A 138 0.30 -8.17 -10.48
C TRP A 138 -0.52 -6.91 -10.75
N TRP A 139 0.17 -5.83 -11.10
CA TRP A 139 -0.42 -4.61 -11.63
C TRP A 139 0.51 -3.95 -12.65
N THR A 140 -0.09 -3.14 -13.51
CA THR A 140 0.59 -2.31 -14.52
C THR A 140 0.21 -0.85 -14.33
N TRP A 141 1.12 0.05 -14.71
CA TRP A 141 0.96 1.49 -14.62
C TRP A 141 0.64 2.09 -15.98
N HIS A 142 0.13 3.33 -15.97
CA HIS A 142 -0.06 4.09 -17.19
C HIS A 142 1.29 4.52 -17.78
N ASP A 143 1.51 4.18 -19.05
CA ASP A 143 2.78 4.36 -19.76
C ASP A 143 3.22 5.84 -19.84
N THR A 144 2.38 6.69 -20.42
CA THR A 144 2.75 8.09 -20.68
C THR A 144 2.27 9.10 -19.64
N ASP A 145 1.92 8.67 -18.42
CA ASP A 145 1.49 9.63 -17.41
C ASP A 145 2.71 10.42 -16.88
N PRO A 146 2.73 11.75 -17.00
CA PRO A 146 3.86 12.56 -16.53
C PRO A 146 4.12 12.49 -15.02
N LEU A 147 3.16 12.04 -14.22
CA LEU A 147 3.33 11.80 -12.78
C LEU A 147 4.03 10.46 -12.52
N LEU A 148 3.90 9.49 -13.43
CA LEU A 148 4.46 8.13 -13.28
C LEU A 148 5.80 7.95 -14.03
N ALA A 149 6.26 8.99 -14.72
CA ALA A 149 7.49 8.97 -15.51
C ALA A 149 8.76 8.71 -14.68
N ASP A 150 8.86 9.33 -13.49
CA ASP A 150 10.02 9.14 -12.62
C ASP A 150 9.90 7.81 -11.86
N ARG A 151 10.71 6.81 -12.24
CA ARG A 151 10.64 5.45 -11.68
C ARG A 151 11.90 5.03 -10.92
N LEU A 152 11.72 4.26 -9.86
CA LEU A 152 12.78 3.57 -9.12
C LEU A 152 12.63 2.06 -9.39
N LEU A 153 13.48 1.50 -10.26
CA LEU A 153 13.45 0.07 -10.65
C LEU A 153 12.06 -0.38 -11.15
N GLY A 154 11.40 0.47 -11.95
CA GLY A 154 10.07 0.22 -12.50
C GLY A 154 8.91 0.71 -11.64
N ILE A 155 9.16 1.08 -10.37
CA ILE A 155 8.15 1.62 -9.46
C ILE A 155 8.00 3.13 -9.68
N PRO A 156 6.82 3.66 -10.00
CA PRO A 156 6.61 5.11 -10.02
C PRO A 156 6.90 5.74 -8.66
N CYS A 157 7.78 6.73 -8.61
CA CYS A 157 8.09 7.43 -7.36
C CYS A 157 6.83 8.08 -6.78
N HIS A 158 5.92 8.55 -7.64
CA HIS A 158 4.63 9.10 -7.24
C HIS A 158 3.80 8.12 -6.40
N ALA A 159 3.84 6.81 -6.71
CA ALA A 159 3.16 5.79 -5.91
C ALA A 159 3.76 5.68 -4.50
N LEU A 160 5.07 5.84 -4.34
CA LEU A 160 5.71 5.83 -3.02
C LEU A 160 5.39 7.09 -2.20
N PHE A 161 5.34 8.26 -2.84
CA PHE A 161 4.82 9.48 -2.21
C PHE A 161 3.36 9.33 -1.80
N TYR A 162 2.57 8.67 -2.64
CA TYR A 162 1.18 8.36 -2.35
C TYR A 162 1.06 7.50 -1.08
N CYS A 163 1.77 6.38 -1.02
CA CYS A 163 1.84 5.53 0.18
C CYS A 163 2.23 6.33 1.43
N TYR A 164 3.25 7.18 1.33
CA TYR A 164 3.71 8.00 2.44
C TYR A 164 2.65 8.99 2.94
N TYR A 165 2.13 9.86 2.05
CA TYR A 165 1.25 10.96 2.46
C TYR A 165 -0.14 10.50 2.85
N PHE A 166 -0.65 9.42 2.26
CA PHE A 166 -1.91 8.82 2.70
C PHE A 166 -1.78 8.18 4.07
N ALA A 167 -0.68 7.47 4.35
CA ALA A 167 -0.43 6.92 5.67
C ALA A 167 -0.18 8.01 6.74
N PHE A 168 0.57 9.06 6.39
CA PHE A 168 0.76 10.24 7.22
C PHE A 168 -0.59 10.90 7.57
N ALA A 169 -1.40 11.19 6.56
CA ALA A 169 -2.71 11.80 6.73
C ALA A 169 -3.65 10.91 7.56
N PHE A 170 -3.61 9.59 7.33
CA PHE A 170 -4.40 8.61 8.08
C PHE A 170 -4.10 8.70 9.59
N SER A 171 -2.82 8.81 9.96
CA SER A 171 -2.41 9.01 11.36
C SER A 171 -2.86 10.36 11.91
N CYS A 172 -2.69 11.45 11.16
CA CYS A 172 -3.14 12.78 11.60
C CYS A 172 -4.65 12.81 11.85
N VAL A 173 -5.44 12.33 10.89
CA VAL A 173 -6.90 12.28 10.99
C VAL A 173 -7.33 11.35 12.12
N HIS A 174 -6.65 10.22 12.31
CA HIS A 174 -6.87 9.36 13.47
C HIS A 174 -6.77 10.14 14.78
N HIS A 175 -5.65 10.85 15.01
CA HIS A 175 -5.44 11.60 16.25
C HIS A 175 -6.45 12.73 16.43
N VAL A 176 -6.77 13.46 15.36
CA VAL A 176 -7.75 14.56 15.39
C VAL A 176 -9.16 14.03 15.72
N LEU A 177 -9.62 13.00 15.02
CA LEU A 177 -10.95 12.43 15.26
C LEU A 177 -11.02 11.77 16.64
N ARG A 178 -9.95 11.10 17.05
CA ARG A 178 -9.88 10.47 18.37
C ARG A 178 -9.98 11.50 19.48
N ARG A 179 -9.17 12.55 19.44
CA ARG A 179 -9.12 13.59 20.47
C ARG A 179 -10.44 14.36 20.61
N ASN A 180 -11.14 14.59 19.49
CA ASN A 180 -12.32 15.46 19.46
C ASN A 180 -13.65 14.71 19.51
N TRP A 181 -13.73 13.49 18.97
CA TRP A 181 -15.00 12.80 18.72
C TRP A 181 -15.15 11.50 19.53
N LEU A 182 -14.05 10.84 19.86
CA LEU A 182 -14.04 9.54 20.54
C LEU A 182 -13.43 9.70 21.94
N THR A 183 -13.96 10.65 22.69
CA THR A 183 -13.53 10.90 24.08
C THR A 183 -14.14 9.84 25.02
N GLY A 184 -13.26 9.16 25.75
CA GLY A 184 -13.63 8.13 26.73
C GLY A 184 -13.41 6.70 26.23
N ASP A 185 -13.93 5.74 27.01
CA ASP A 185 -13.79 4.33 26.67
C ASP A 185 -14.79 3.91 25.59
N TYR A 186 -14.28 3.49 24.43
CA TYR A 186 -15.06 2.71 23.45
C TYR A 186 -15.72 1.56 24.20
N CYS A 187 -17.04 1.40 24.05
CA CYS A 187 -17.93 0.42 24.70
C CYS A 187 -18.97 0.96 25.69
N LYS A 188 -19.23 2.27 25.77
CA LYS A 188 -20.54 2.71 26.27
C LYS A 188 -21.57 2.60 25.14
N GLU A 189 -22.72 1.98 25.41
CA GLU A 189 -23.80 1.80 24.42
C GLU A 189 -24.18 3.11 23.71
N ASP A 190 -23.97 4.25 24.39
CA ASP A 190 -24.24 5.59 23.86
C ASP A 190 -23.30 6.05 22.72
N GLN A 191 -22.19 5.36 22.44
CA GLN A 191 -21.13 5.81 21.51
C GLN A 191 -21.09 5.08 20.15
N TRP A 192 -21.95 4.10 19.92
CA TRP A 192 -22.00 3.31 18.67
C TRP A 192 -22.19 4.15 17.39
N ALA A 193 -22.92 5.26 17.48
CA ALA A 193 -23.10 6.20 16.37
C ALA A 193 -21.79 6.92 16.03
N SER A 194 -21.05 7.36 17.05
CA SER A 194 -19.73 8.00 16.91
C SER A 194 -18.68 7.04 16.33
N GLU A 195 -18.70 5.77 16.74
CA GLU A 195 -17.79 4.76 16.19
C GLU A 195 -18.05 4.48 14.71
N ARG A 196 -19.32 4.33 14.30
CA ARG A 196 -19.66 4.16 12.88
C ARG A 196 -19.35 5.40 12.05
N ALA A 197 -19.62 6.60 12.60
CA ALA A 197 -19.25 7.85 11.96
C ALA A 197 -17.73 7.96 11.77
N TYR A 198 -16.95 7.56 12.77
CA TYR A 198 -15.48 7.54 12.69
C TYR A 198 -14.98 6.67 11.53
N VAL A 199 -15.48 5.43 11.41
CA VAL A 199 -15.05 4.49 10.35
C VAL A 199 -15.32 5.03 8.94
N LEU A 200 -16.41 5.79 8.75
CA LEU A 200 -16.78 6.36 7.46
C LEU A 200 -16.11 7.73 7.19
N LEU A 201 -15.96 8.56 8.22
CA LEU A 201 -15.40 9.90 8.10
C LEU A 201 -13.88 9.87 7.95
N MET A 202 -13.21 8.91 8.60
CA MET A 202 -11.76 8.79 8.57
C MET A 202 -11.20 8.64 7.15
N PRO A 203 -11.70 7.74 6.28
CA PRO A 203 -11.23 7.62 4.90
C PRO A 203 -11.39 8.91 4.07
N PHE A 204 -12.54 9.58 4.25
CA PHE A 204 -12.85 10.78 3.49
C PHE A 204 -11.92 11.94 3.86
N LEU A 205 -11.78 12.24 5.16
CA LEU A 205 -10.89 13.28 5.64
C LEU A 205 -9.42 12.98 5.36
N THR A 206 -9.02 11.71 5.48
CA THR A 206 -7.67 11.26 5.14
C THR A 206 -7.36 11.55 3.69
N THR A 207 -8.28 11.23 2.77
CA THR A 207 -8.09 11.47 1.34
C THR A 207 -7.96 12.96 1.03
N LEU A 208 -8.78 13.82 1.64
CA LEU A 208 -8.69 15.27 1.46
C LEU A 208 -7.36 15.83 1.96
N LEU A 209 -6.93 15.42 3.17
CA LEU A 209 -5.66 15.87 3.74
C LEU A 209 -4.47 15.35 2.91
N ALA A 210 -4.48 14.07 2.54
CA ALA A 210 -3.43 13.46 1.75
C ALA A 210 -3.30 14.09 0.37
N ALA A 211 -4.41 14.44 -0.28
CA ALA A 211 -4.41 15.21 -1.52
C ALA A 211 -3.68 16.55 -1.34
N GLY A 212 -4.01 17.32 -0.29
CA GLY A 212 -3.31 18.57 0.03
C GLY A 212 -1.81 18.38 0.30
N LEU A 213 -1.44 17.30 1.01
CA LEU A 213 -0.05 16.97 1.30
C LEU A 213 0.72 16.53 0.06
N LEU A 214 0.12 15.80 -0.88
CA LEU A 214 0.73 15.45 -2.16
C LEU A 214 1.00 16.70 -3.00
N ILE A 215 0.09 17.66 -2.98
CA ILE A 215 0.28 18.95 -3.66
C ILE A 215 1.51 19.67 -3.10
N LEU A 216 1.59 19.80 -1.78
CA LEU A 216 2.69 20.50 -1.12
C LEU A 216 4.01 19.72 -1.20
N GLY A 217 3.95 18.41 -1.05
CA GLY A 217 5.09 17.55 -0.79
C GLY A 217 5.65 16.82 -2.01
N TYR A 218 4.85 16.66 -3.07
CA TYR A 218 5.30 16.12 -4.35
C TYR A 218 5.27 17.19 -5.45
N TYR A 219 4.12 17.84 -5.69
CA TYR A 219 4.01 18.77 -6.82
C TYR A 219 4.90 20.00 -6.68
N CYS A 220 4.94 20.65 -5.51
CA CYS A 220 5.85 21.80 -5.31
C CYS A 220 7.33 21.44 -5.54
N PRO A 221 7.93 20.46 -4.83
CA PRO A 221 9.36 20.18 -5.02
C PRO A 221 9.67 19.54 -6.36
N VAL A 222 8.88 18.58 -6.83
CA VAL A 222 9.21 17.82 -8.04
C VAL A 222 8.81 18.58 -9.31
N ARG A 223 7.58 19.11 -9.35
CA ARG A 223 7.04 19.72 -10.58
C ARG A 223 7.34 21.21 -10.71
N LEU A 224 7.33 21.97 -9.61
CA LEU A 224 7.57 23.42 -9.67
C LEU A 224 9.06 23.76 -9.48
N LEU A 225 9.75 23.13 -8.54
CA LEU A 225 11.18 23.36 -8.31
C LEU A 225 12.08 22.49 -9.21
N GLY A 226 11.54 21.47 -9.87
CA GLY A 226 12.28 20.59 -10.77
C GLY A 226 13.25 19.64 -10.06
N ILE A 227 13.05 19.36 -8.78
CA ILE A 227 13.86 18.38 -8.04
C ILE A 227 13.46 16.98 -8.51
N GLN A 228 14.45 16.14 -8.85
CA GLN A 228 14.19 14.76 -9.24
C GLN A 228 13.38 14.03 -8.15
N ALA A 229 12.30 13.32 -8.53
CA ALA A 229 11.38 12.72 -7.56
C ALA A 229 12.07 11.76 -6.58
N GLN A 230 13.04 10.99 -7.06
CA GLN A 230 13.84 10.08 -6.22
C GLN A 230 14.58 10.81 -5.10
N VAL A 231 15.23 11.94 -5.42
CA VAL A 231 15.98 12.75 -4.45
C VAL A 231 15.01 13.32 -3.41
N SER A 232 13.87 13.85 -3.85
CA SER A 232 12.83 14.37 -2.96
C SER A 232 12.28 13.28 -2.04
N LEU A 233 12.09 12.06 -2.53
CA LEU A 233 11.62 10.92 -1.74
C LEU A 233 12.65 10.51 -0.67
N PHE A 234 13.94 10.42 -1.03
CA PHE A 234 14.98 10.10 -0.05
C PHE A 234 15.14 11.18 1.01
N MET A 235 15.01 12.46 0.65
CA MET A 235 14.99 13.56 1.61
C MET A 235 13.79 13.47 2.56
N LEU A 236 12.61 13.14 2.04
CA LEU A 236 11.40 12.96 2.84
C LEU A 236 11.56 11.82 3.85
N ILE A 237 12.00 10.64 3.41
CA ILE A 237 12.22 9.49 4.29
C ILE A 237 13.36 9.78 5.29
N GLY A 238 14.47 10.37 4.84
CA GLY A 238 15.60 10.72 5.71
C GLY A 238 15.22 11.72 6.80
N LEU A 239 14.47 12.77 6.47
CA LEU A 239 13.95 13.73 7.44
C LEU A 239 12.98 13.06 8.42
N SER A 240 12.09 12.20 7.92
CA SER A 240 11.11 11.48 8.76
C SER A 240 11.79 10.57 9.77
N LEU A 241 12.82 9.84 9.35
CA LEU A 241 13.64 9.01 10.23
C LEU A 241 14.40 9.85 11.27
N LEU A 242 14.94 11.01 10.87
CA LEU A 242 15.60 11.93 11.80
C LEU A 242 14.64 12.46 12.86
N LEU A 243 13.43 12.88 12.46
CA LEU A 243 12.39 13.34 13.39
C LEU A 243 11.94 12.21 14.32
N CYS A 244 11.75 10.99 13.81
CA CYS A 244 11.43 9.83 14.63
C CYS A 244 12.55 9.52 15.64
N TRP A 245 13.81 9.67 15.24
CA TRP A 245 14.96 9.46 16.12
C TRP A 245 15.03 10.52 17.23
N ILE A 246 14.77 11.79 16.92
CA ILE A 246 14.66 12.86 17.92
C ILE A 246 13.51 12.56 18.89
N ALA A 247 12.34 12.20 18.37
CA ALA A 247 11.17 11.88 19.18
C ALA A 247 11.40 10.67 20.11
N ASP A 248 12.14 9.65 19.66
CA ASP A 248 12.53 8.50 20.49
C ASP A 248 13.44 8.89 21.67
N ARG A 249 14.25 9.95 21.53
CA ARG A 249 15.10 10.48 22.61
C ARG A 249 14.28 11.24 23.65
N GLU A 250 13.21 11.90 23.23
CA GLU A 250 12.39 12.77 24.07
C GLU A 250 11.18 12.08 24.71
N ARG A 251 10.89 10.83 24.32
CA ARG A 251 9.73 10.05 24.78
C ARG A 251 9.55 9.96 26.31
N GLY A 252 10.64 10.03 27.07
CA GLY A 252 10.62 9.92 28.54
C GLY A 252 10.21 11.20 29.26
N LEU A 253 10.00 12.30 28.53
CA LEU A 253 9.55 13.56 29.11
C LEU A 253 8.09 13.42 29.59
N PRO A 254 7.76 13.92 30.79
CA PRO A 254 6.43 13.76 31.38
C PRO A 254 5.33 14.33 30.49
N GLY A 255 5.56 15.50 29.88
CA GLY A 255 4.58 16.11 28.97
C GLY A 255 4.27 15.28 27.72
N VAL A 256 5.22 14.47 27.24
CA VAL A 256 5.00 13.55 26.13
C VAL A 256 4.17 12.37 26.61
N GLN A 257 4.57 11.75 27.74
CA GLN A 257 3.86 10.59 28.29
C GLN A 257 2.40 10.91 28.67
N ASP A 258 2.12 12.11 29.18
CA ASP A 258 0.78 12.58 29.53
C ASP A 258 -0.11 12.79 28.29
N SER A 259 0.50 13.08 27.12
CA SER A 259 -0.21 13.27 25.86
C SER A 259 -0.52 11.94 25.14
N LEU A 260 0.16 10.86 25.54
CA LEU A 260 0.04 9.56 24.91
C LEU A 260 -1.11 8.76 25.51
N ASP A 261 -1.80 8.06 24.64
CA ASP A 261 -2.77 7.09 25.08
C ASP A 261 -2.08 5.88 25.74
N PRO A 262 -2.71 5.28 26.77
CA PRO A 262 -2.17 4.09 27.37
C PRO A 262 -2.05 2.98 26.32
N VAL A 263 -0.88 2.33 26.28
CA VAL A 263 -0.55 1.23 25.33
C VAL A 263 -1.64 0.15 25.30
N ALA A 264 -2.25 -0.15 26.46
CA ALA A 264 -3.34 -1.11 26.61
C ALA A 264 -4.62 -0.76 25.81
N VAL A 265 -4.71 0.41 25.19
CA VAL A 265 -5.83 0.77 24.31
C VAL A 265 -5.87 -0.10 23.05
N TYR A 266 -4.71 -0.52 22.55
CA TYR A 266 -4.58 -1.26 21.30
C TYR A 266 -3.96 -2.64 21.46
N ASP A 267 -3.65 -3.07 22.68
CA ASP A 267 -3.11 -4.38 22.97
C ASP A 267 -3.91 -5.05 24.06
N SER A 268 -4.36 -6.26 23.77
CA SER A 268 -4.93 -7.14 24.78
C SER A 268 -3.85 -8.01 25.40
N ASP A 269 -3.76 -8.02 26.72
CA ASP A 269 -2.97 -9.00 27.50
C ASP A 269 -3.55 -10.44 27.42
N TRP A 270 -4.55 -10.67 26.57
CA TRP A 270 -5.37 -11.87 26.53
C TRP A 270 -5.33 -12.52 25.15
N LEU A 271 -4.20 -13.13 24.82
CA LEU A 271 -4.05 -14.46 24.23
C LEU A 271 -2.56 -14.85 24.32
N TYR A 272 -2.26 -16.16 24.22
CA TYR A 272 -0.91 -16.73 24.33
C TYR A 272 0.22 -15.82 23.82
N SER A 273 1.38 -15.79 24.50
CA SER A 273 2.60 -15.05 24.09
C SER A 273 3.03 -15.29 22.62
N CYS A 274 2.55 -16.36 21.97
CA CYS A 274 2.77 -16.58 20.55
C CYS A 274 1.92 -15.69 19.60
N ILE A 275 0.80 -15.12 20.06
CA ILE A 275 -0.15 -14.29 19.27
C ILE A 275 0.10 -12.80 19.49
N ASP A 276 0.73 -12.39 20.59
CA ASP A 276 1.29 -11.03 20.77
C ASP A 276 2.26 -10.63 19.64
N HIS A 277 2.81 -11.63 18.94
CA HIS A 277 3.68 -11.47 17.80
C HIS A 277 2.99 -11.75 16.45
N ALA A 278 1.67 -11.84 16.38
CA ALA A 278 0.93 -12.12 15.13
C ALA A 278 1.25 -11.11 14.02
N VAL A 279 1.36 -9.81 14.35
CA VAL A 279 1.77 -8.78 13.39
C VAL A 279 3.20 -9.04 12.86
N ASN A 280 4.13 -9.44 13.74
CA ASN A 280 5.49 -9.77 13.34
C ASN A 280 5.56 -11.08 12.52
N GLN A 281 4.76 -12.09 12.87
CA GLN A 281 4.65 -13.35 12.14
C GLN A 281 4.06 -13.12 10.74
N MET A 282 3.07 -12.25 10.63
CA MET A 282 2.46 -11.83 9.37
C MET A 282 3.48 -11.11 8.47
N VAL A 283 4.21 -10.13 9.01
CA VAL A 283 5.34 -9.48 8.33
C VAL A 283 6.36 -10.53 7.88
N PHE A 284 6.82 -11.40 8.78
CA PHE A 284 7.77 -12.45 8.46
C PHE A 284 7.28 -13.32 7.30
N LEU A 285 6.06 -13.86 7.39
CA LEU A 285 5.49 -14.74 6.39
C LEU A 285 5.39 -14.07 5.02
N LEU A 286 4.85 -12.84 4.96
CA LEU A 286 4.69 -12.10 3.72
C LEU A 286 6.03 -11.87 3.04
N TYR A 287 7.00 -11.28 3.75
CA TYR A 287 8.30 -10.94 3.14
C TYR A 287 9.18 -12.17 2.89
N PHE A 288 9.02 -13.25 3.67
CA PHE A 288 9.67 -14.52 3.38
C PHE A 288 9.16 -15.10 2.06
N VAL A 289 7.86 -15.06 1.81
CA VAL A 289 7.27 -15.51 0.55
C VAL A 289 7.74 -14.63 -0.61
N LEU A 290 7.79 -13.30 -0.45
CA LEU A 290 8.33 -12.42 -1.49
C LEU A 290 9.79 -12.76 -1.84
N LEU A 291 10.61 -13.09 -0.83
CA LEU A 291 11.98 -13.55 -1.05
C LEU A 291 12.01 -14.87 -1.84
N LEU A 292 11.16 -15.85 -1.48
CA LEU A 292 11.05 -17.09 -2.23
C LEU A 292 10.61 -16.85 -3.68
N LEU A 293 9.63 -15.97 -3.91
CA LEU A 293 9.15 -15.66 -5.25
C LEU A 293 10.27 -15.10 -6.13
N VAL A 294 11.09 -14.18 -5.61
CA VAL A 294 12.24 -13.64 -6.36
C VAL A 294 13.28 -14.71 -6.68
N LEU A 295 13.51 -15.66 -5.76
CA LEU A 295 14.53 -16.70 -5.96
C LEU A 295 14.09 -17.80 -6.92
N PHE A 296 12.79 -18.11 -6.97
CA PHE A 296 12.28 -19.30 -7.66
C PHE A 296 11.38 -19.02 -8.87
N ILE A 297 10.79 -17.83 -9.00
CA ILE A 297 9.93 -17.50 -10.14
C ILE A 297 10.69 -16.69 -11.18
N ASN A 298 10.65 -17.16 -12.43
CA ASN A 298 11.20 -16.45 -13.56
C ASN A 298 10.13 -15.52 -14.18
N PRO A 299 10.35 -14.19 -14.21
CA PRO A 299 9.34 -13.26 -14.73
C PRO A 299 9.06 -13.43 -16.23
N THR A 300 9.95 -14.07 -17.01
CA THR A 300 9.68 -14.32 -18.45
C THR A 300 8.60 -15.35 -18.72
N GLU A 301 8.29 -16.18 -17.72
CA GLU A 301 7.27 -17.23 -17.83
C GLU A 301 5.89 -16.73 -17.39
N ILE A 302 5.81 -15.50 -16.87
CA ILE A 302 4.58 -14.92 -16.36
C ILE A 302 3.77 -14.31 -17.50
N VAL A 303 2.51 -14.70 -17.57
CA VAL A 303 1.48 -14.11 -18.41
C VAL A 303 0.43 -13.47 -17.49
N SER A 304 0.22 -12.17 -17.64
CA SER A 304 -0.86 -11.46 -16.97
C SER A 304 -2.03 -11.31 -17.94
N MET A 305 -3.17 -11.83 -17.50
CA MET A 305 -4.45 -11.71 -18.18
C MET A 305 -5.29 -10.68 -17.42
N GLY A 306 -5.80 -9.67 -18.11
CA GLY A 306 -6.68 -8.72 -17.47
C GLY A 306 -7.02 -7.51 -18.32
N HIS A 307 -7.71 -6.57 -17.67
CA HIS A 307 -7.88 -5.23 -18.22
C HIS A 307 -6.57 -4.49 -17.99
N HIS A 308 -5.98 -3.98 -19.06
CA HIS A 308 -4.79 -3.14 -18.99
C HIS A 308 -5.10 -1.78 -19.64
N GLN A 309 -4.09 -0.91 -19.74
CA GLN A 309 -4.24 0.31 -20.52
C GLN A 309 -4.69 -0.06 -21.95
N PRO A 310 -5.83 0.45 -22.43
CA PRO A 310 -6.42 -0.01 -23.69
C PRO A 310 -5.49 0.27 -24.87
N LEU A 311 -5.44 -0.66 -25.83
CA LEU A 311 -4.73 -0.47 -27.09
C LEU A 311 -5.56 0.40 -28.03
N GLY A 312 -4.90 1.20 -28.87
CA GLY A 312 -5.59 2.11 -29.79
C GLY A 312 -4.62 3.06 -30.50
N HIS A 313 -5.15 4.14 -31.07
CA HIS A 313 -4.34 5.08 -31.86
C HIS A 313 -3.39 5.90 -30.99
N CYS A 314 -2.08 5.79 -31.26
CA CYS A 314 -1.00 6.50 -30.57
C CYS A 314 -1.10 8.03 -30.56
N LEU A 315 -1.78 8.62 -31.54
CA LEU A 315 -1.92 10.06 -31.69
C LEU A 315 -3.02 10.64 -30.81
N GLU A 316 -3.92 9.81 -30.29
CA GLU A 316 -5.00 10.27 -29.41
C GLU A 316 -4.46 10.61 -28.02
N ARG A 317 -4.61 11.90 -27.67
CA ARG A 317 -4.24 12.42 -26.36
C ARG A 317 -5.50 12.76 -25.57
N GLN A 318 -5.49 12.40 -24.31
CA GLN A 318 -6.49 12.83 -23.34
C GLN A 318 -5.89 13.90 -22.43
N SER A 319 -6.71 14.90 -22.09
CA SER A 319 -6.35 15.85 -21.04
C SER A 319 -7.06 15.47 -19.75
N TYR A 320 -6.30 15.43 -18.66
CA TYR A 320 -6.82 15.22 -17.32
C TYR A 320 -6.34 16.36 -16.43
N TYR A 321 -7.02 16.56 -15.31
CA TYR A 321 -6.65 17.56 -14.33
C TYR A 321 -5.92 16.88 -13.17
N SER A 322 -4.80 17.45 -12.74
CA SER A 322 -4.16 17.04 -11.50
C SER A 322 -5.03 17.41 -10.30
N LEU A 323 -4.64 16.95 -9.12
CA LEU A 323 -5.25 17.33 -7.83
C LEU A 323 -5.28 18.87 -7.59
N ILE A 324 -4.42 19.64 -8.27
CA ILE A 324 -4.35 21.12 -8.19
C ILE A 324 -5.24 21.79 -9.26
N GLY A 325 -5.90 21.02 -10.11
CA GLY A 325 -6.61 21.54 -11.27
C GLY A 325 -5.68 21.98 -12.39
N MET A 326 -4.40 21.57 -12.39
CA MET A 326 -3.53 21.80 -13.54
C MET A 326 -3.87 20.82 -14.65
N ARG A 327 -3.93 21.31 -15.89
CA ARG A 327 -4.21 20.47 -17.05
C ARG A 327 -2.95 19.74 -17.49
N HIS A 328 -2.99 18.41 -17.45
CA HIS A 328 -1.96 17.53 -17.98
C HIS A 328 -2.45 16.82 -19.24
N HIS A 329 -1.51 16.39 -20.06
CA HIS A 329 -1.78 15.64 -21.28
C HIS A 329 -1.03 14.31 -21.23
N ARG A 330 -1.75 13.21 -21.51
CA ARG A 330 -1.19 11.86 -21.65
C ARG A 330 -1.81 11.18 -22.88
N ARG A 331 -1.17 10.14 -23.42
CA ARG A 331 -1.78 9.30 -24.46
C ARG A 331 -2.98 8.58 -23.84
N LYS A 332 -4.08 8.47 -24.60
CA LYS A 332 -5.28 7.76 -24.12
C LYS A 332 -5.07 6.24 -24.17
N TYR A 333 -4.37 5.78 -25.20
CA TYR A 333 -4.12 4.37 -25.47
C TYR A 333 -2.65 4.02 -25.33
N LEU A 334 -2.39 2.75 -25.00
CA LEU A 334 -1.05 2.18 -25.08
C LEU A 334 -0.69 1.97 -26.56
N CYS A 335 0.52 2.40 -26.92
CA CYS A 335 1.06 2.26 -28.25
C CYS A 335 1.71 0.90 -28.43
N ALA A 336 1.17 0.04 -29.30
CA ALA A 336 1.74 -1.29 -29.54
C ALA A 336 3.22 -1.28 -29.99
N TYR A 337 3.65 -0.22 -30.68
CA TYR A 337 5.01 -0.11 -31.26
C TYR A 337 5.98 0.76 -30.46
N ASP A 338 5.50 1.56 -29.50
CA ASP A 338 6.28 2.60 -28.82
C ASP A 338 5.75 2.84 -27.41
N PHE A 339 6.15 1.97 -26.49
CA PHE A 339 5.83 2.06 -25.06
C PHE A 339 7.05 1.69 -24.21
N ASP A 340 7.14 2.26 -23.00
CA ASP A 340 8.27 2.14 -22.08
C ASP A 340 7.84 1.45 -20.78
N GLU A 341 7.43 0.19 -20.90
CA GLU A 341 7.06 -0.65 -19.76
C GLU A 341 7.89 -1.94 -19.71
N ASP A 342 7.99 -2.55 -18.52
CA ASP A 342 8.80 -3.75 -18.26
C ASP A 342 8.06 -5.06 -18.63
N PHE A 343 7.22 -5.01 -19.67
CA PHE A 343 6.48 -6.15 -20.21
C PHE A 343 6.47 -6.14 -21.76
N THR A 344 5.97 -7.21 -22.34
CA THR A 344 5.75 -7.37 -23.79
C THR A 344 4.33 -7.84 -24.07
N LEU A 345 3.84 -7.67 -25.29
CA LEU A 345 2.54 -8.21 -25.71
C LEU A 345 2.71 -9.70 -26.06
N CYS A 346 1.96 -10.59 -25.42
CA CYS A 346 2.08 -12.03 -25.63
C CYS A 346 1.48 -12.49 -26.98
N ASN A 347 2.15 -13.40 -27.68
CA ASN A 347 1.60 -14.41 -28.60
C ASN A 347 0.55 -13.98 -29.64
N VAL A 348 0.49 -12.70 -30.02
CA VAL A 348 -0.37 -12.23 -31.11
C VAL A 348 0.51 -11.52 -32.14
N PRO A 349 0.55 -11.96 -33.41
CA PRO A 349 1.20 -11.18 -34.46
C PRO A 349 0.52 -9.80 -34.51
N MET A 350 1.30 -8.73 -34.55
CA MET A 350 0.84 -7.34 -34.44
C MET A 350 -0.37 -7.00 -35.33
N THR A 351 -0.53 -7.69 -36.45
CA THR A 351 -1.63 -7.55 -37.41
C THR A 351 -2.98 -8.05 -36.92
N GLN A 352 -3.02 -8.86 -35.85
CA GLN A 352 -4.23 -9.46 -35.26
C GLN A 352 -4.62 -8.83 -33.92
N LEU A 353 -3.84 -7.88 -33.39
CA LEU A 353 -4.21 -7.12 -32.20
C LEU A 353 -5.44 -6.26 -32.52
N LEU A 354 -6.61 -6.64 -32.00
CA LEU A 354 -7.78 -5.77 -32.05
C LEU A 354 -7.44 -4.48 -31.30
N HIS A 355 -7.40 -3.37 -32.03
CA HIS A 355 -7.16 -2.02 -31.49
C HIS A 355 -8.38 -1.49 -30.70
N GLU A 356 -9.36 -2.34 -30.38
CA GLU A 356 -10.66 -1.97 -29.83
C GLU A 356 -11.08 -2.88 -28.67
N GLY A 357 -10.15 -3.18 -27.75
CA GLY A 357 -10.46 -3.95 -26.53
C GLY A 357 -9.54 -3.59 -25.36
N PRO A 358 -10.06 -3.49 -24.12
CA PRO A 358 -9.25 -3.22 -22.93
C PRO A 358 -8.53 -4.46 -22.39
N SER A 359 -8.87 -5.65 -22.89
CA SER A 359 -8.29 -6.92 -22.45
C SER A 359 -7.36 -7.51 -23.50
N TYR A 360 -6.10 -7.68 -23.13
CA TYR A 360 -5.07 -8.38 -23.90
C TYR A 360 -4.08 -9.03 -22.93
N MET A 361 -3.26 -9.95 -23.45
CA MET A 361 -2.28 -10.67 -22.64
C MET A 361 -0.93 -9.96 -22.68
N ILE A 362 -0.33 -9.75 -21.52
CA ILE A 362 1.01 -9.22 -21.38
C ILE A 362 1.94 -10.26 -20.76
N CYS A 363 3.17 -10.29 -21.24
CA CYS A 363 4.22 -11.24 -20.89
C CYS A 363 5.34 -10.50 -20.16
N GLY A 364 5.77 -11.03 -19.02
CA GLY A 364 6.82 -10.41 -18.22
C GLY A 364 8.17 -10.40 -18.94
N ARG A 365 9.00 -9.40 -18.64
CA ARG A 365 10.39 -9.36 -19.09
C ARG A 365 11.32 -9.91 -18.01
N GLY A 366 12.45 -10.46 -18.45
CA GLY A 366 13.53 -10.94 -17.57
C GLY A 366 14.07 -9.83 -16.67
N TYR A 367 14.75 -10.20 -15.58
CA TYR A 367 15.39 -9.21 -14.71
C TYR A 367 16.53 -8.48 -15.44
N ASN A 368 16.50 -7.15 -15.43
CA ASN A 368 17.62 -6.34 -15.94
C ASN A 368 18.90 -6.57 -15.11
N ASN A 369 18.74 -6.65 -13.79
CA ASN A 369 19.81 -7.01 -12.86
C ASN A 369 19.25 -7.84 -11.71
N PHE A 370 19.27 -9.16 -11.87
CA PHE A 370 18.72 -10.11 -10.89
C PHE A 370 19.31 -9.90 -9.48
N ALA A 371 20.63 -9.68 -9.38
CA ALA A 371 21.30 -9.49 -8.10
C ALA A 371 20.76 -8.28 -7.32
N THR A 372 20.42 -7.18 -8.03
CA THR A 372 19.81 -6.01 -7.40
C THR A 372 18.43 -6.32 -6.82
N TYR A 373 17.59 -7.06 -7.54
CA TYR A 373 16.26 -7.45 -7.03
C TYR A 373 16.39 -8.36 -5.80
N VAL A 374 17.26 -9.37 -5.85
CA VAL A 374 17.52 -10.27 -4.71
C VAL A 374 18.04 -9.48 -3.50
N ALA A 375 19.03 -8.59 -3.70
CA ALA A 375 19.61 -7.80 -2.62
C ALA A 375 18.57 -6.87 -1.96
N LEU A 376 17.69 -6.24 -2.75
CA LEU A 376 16.64 -5.37 -2.22
C LEU A 376 15.59 -6.16 -1.47
N VAL A 377 15.07 -7.26 -2.03
CA VAL A 377 14.03 -8.05 -1.35
C VAL A 377 14.57 -8.77 -0.12
N ALA A 378 15.78 -9.33 -0.18
CA ALA A 378 16.43 -9.92 0.99
C ALA A 378 16.76 -8.86 2.06
N GLY A 379 17.24 -7.68 1.64
CA GLY A 379 17.48 -6.54 2.52
C GLY A 379 16.21 -6.05 3.20
N SER A 380 15.10 -5.92 2.45
CA SER A 380 13.78 -5.61 3.01
C SER A 380 13.30 -6.69 3.97
N PHE A 381 13.45 -7.97 3.63
CA PHE A 381 13.08 -9.08 4.52
C PHE A 381 13.81 -9.00 5.86
N VAL A 382 15.14 -8.91 5.84
CA VAL A 382 15.95 -8.83 7.08
C VAL A 382 15.66 -7.53 7.83
N GLY A 383 15.68 -6.40 7.12
CA GLY A 383 15.50 -5.08 7.70
C GLY A 383 14.14 -4.89 8.36
N LEU A 384 13.04 -5.27 7.69
CA LEU A 384 11.69 -5.18 8.22
C LEU A 384 11.51 -6.10 9.43
N ASN A 385 11.97 -7.35 9.36
CA ASN A 385 11.82 -8.26 10.50
C ASN A 385 12.60 -7.78 11.72
N VAL A 386 13.84 -7.29 11.56
CA VAL A 386 14.63 -6.71 12.66
C VAL A 386 13.94 -5.46 13.22
N LEU A 387 13.51 -4.56 12.34
CA LEU A 387 12.85 -3.30 12.71
C LEU A 387 11.57 -3.57 13.50
N PHE A 388 10.64 -4.35 12.94
CA PHE A 388 9.35 -4.65 13.57
C PHE A 388 9.51 -5.48 14.83
N TYR A 389 10.46 -6.43 14.88
CA TYR A 389 10.81 -7.11 16.12
C TYR A 389 11.22 -6.13 17.23
N HIS A 390 12.09 -5.17 16.93
CA HIS A 390 12.53 -4.19 17.92
C HIS A 390 11.45 -3.17 18.30
N VAL A 391 10.62 -2.73 17.36
CA VAL A 391 9.53 -1.79 17.62
C VAL A 391 8.46 -2.46 18.48
N LEU A 392 8.06 -3.68 18.16
CA LEU A 392 6.99 -4.40 18.86
C LEU A 392 7.42 -5.01 20.19
N LYS A 393 8.71 -5.36 20.37
CA LYS A 393 9.22 -5.94 21.63
C LYS A 393 9.40 -4.91 22.75
N ARG A 394 9.51 -3.61 22.44
CA ARG A 394 9.91 -2.58 23.42
C ARG A 394 9.03 -2.61 24.68
N PRO A 395 9.60 -3.01 25.85
CA PRO A 395 8.84 -3.06 27.09
C PRO A 395 8.60 -1.66 27.64
N HIS A 396 7.51 -1.52 28.40
CA HIS A 396 7.11 -0.29 29.07
C HIS A 396 8.25 0.34 29.88
N VAL A 397 8.37 1.67 29.79
CA VAL A 397 8.95 2.45 30.89
C VAL A 397 7.85 2.55 31.95
N VAL A 398 7.76 1.55 32.83
CA VAL A 398 6.96 1.68 34.05
C VAL A 398 7.70 2.69 34.92
N THR A 399 7.30 3.96 34.84
CA THR A 399 7.63 4.94 35.88
C THR A 399 6.99 4.43 37.17
N PHE A 400 7.78 3.74 37.98
CA PHE A 400 7.45 3.48 39.37
C PHE A 400 7.25 4.84 40.04
N HIS A 401 6.00 5.29 40.15
CA HIS A 401 5.64 6.30 41.12
C HIS A 401 5.92 5.69 42.50
N ARG A 402 7.12 5.96 43.01
CA ARG A 402 7.43 5.84 44.43
C ARG A 402 6.49 6.81 45.14
N ARG A 403 5.32 6.32 45.57
CA ARG A 403 4.56 6.99 46.63
C ARG A 403 5.48 6.97 47.85
N GLN A 404 6.04 8.14 48.18
CA GLN A 404 6.53 8.43 49.52
C GLN A 404 5.46 9.21 50.26
#